data_AF-A0A6H5JIW2-F1
#
_entry.id   AF-A0A6H5JIW2-F1
#
_cell.length_a   1.000
_cell.length_b   1.000
_cell.length_c   1.000
_cell.angle_alpha   90.00
_cell.angle_beta   90.00
_cell.angle_gamma   90.00
#
_symmetry.space_group_name_H-M   'P 1'
#
loop_
_entity.id
_entity.type
_entity.pdbx_description
1 polymer ?
#
loop_
_entity_poly.entity_id
_entity_poly.type
_entity_poly.pdbx_seq_one_letter_code
_entity_poly.pdbx_strand_id
1 'polypeptide(L)'
;MSSQKRGRTDGHLSKEQYNAVGGGASSSQVQGFSFGGASGLSSAPVADQDTLTARKIVRVGTGRMRRLNKKFKDAVQQVLARDGNTDLTYMVADYLSYSARVHQTFFADHGQVYMCGNGDCGQLGFGTEEMRDMDVKVPRLLPGLSKHRVTAVTCGGIATAALTESGRVFTWGSSDDGGIGRLSGPDAPEQFPGEVKEGLEGATIISLASGDCQTIALDLSGKVYGWGCFKDKEGKQWFQAPADKGSKACKGAAKRPIVISGLPPHVADIKCGNSFCLALTMAGEVLSWGIGEIGELGREVCSMKVPPVPGSDEEPPYDFDGIQRDHLTPAGMYRAAEDGGARMENVKAIGCGDFHSLVVTRADADVYSCGLNSYGQLGLGDTDNRKRLALVQDLAALNTMAVAGGGMHSLVLTTEGLFSFGRKDSGQLGCTAAINKDDWGAFETSPMEVHLPSGAGSPRKVECGTNHCLVITDKHELYTWGYGEMGALGHGKDVDCNLPKKVDTAKLGITKVLDADGGGQHSAILGETAES
;
A
#
# COMPACT_ATOMS: atom_id res chain seq x y z
N MET A 1 -40.24 11.37 -9.18
CA MET A 1 -39.38 10.58 -10.09
C MET A 1 -38.31 9.95 -9.24
N SER A 2 -38.28 8.62 -9.13
CA SER A 2 -37.44 7.89 -8.16
C SER A 2 -35.99 7.79 -8.62
N SER A 3 -35.05 8.24 -7.79
CA SER A 3 -33.64 7.89 -7.95
C SER A 3 -33.44 6.43 -7.56
N GLN A 4 -33.26 5.55 -8.56
CA GLN A 4 -32.74 4.21 -8.32
C GLN A 4 -31.24 4.33 -8.03
N LYS A 5 -30.83 4.08 -6.78
CA LYS A 5 -29.42 3.97 -6.42
C LYS A 5 -28.76 2.88 -7.26
N ARG A 6 -27.54 3.14 -7.73
CA ARG A 6 -26.67 2.14 -8.37
C ARG A 6 -26.38 1.03 -7.35
N GLY A 7 -26.77 -0.20 -7.66
CA GLY A 7 -26.28 -1.38 -6.95
C GLY A 7 -24.88 -1.71 -7.43
N ARG A 8 -23.87 -0.99 -6.94
CA ARG A 8 -22.45 -1.31 -7.15
C ARG A 8 -21.93 -1.92 -5.86
N THR A 9 -21.39 -3.14 -5.94
CA THR A 9 -20.77 -3.80 -4.80
C THR A 9 -19.52 -3.04 -4.37
N ASP A 10 -19.36 -2.82 -3.07
CA ASP A 10 -18.12 -2.33 -2.47
C ASP A 10 -16.91 -3.19 -2.91
N GLY A 11 -15.70 -2.61 -2.87
CA GLY A 11 -14.48 -3.23 -3.39
C GLY A 11 -14.01 -4.51 -2.67
N HIS A 12 -14.71 -4.94 -1.62
CA HIS A 12 -14.54 -6.30 -1.09
C HIS A 12 -15.14 -7.30 -2.08
N LEU A 13 -14.38 -8.34 -2.44
CA LEU A 13 -14.94 -9.55 -3.04
C LEU A 13 -16.11 -10.01 -2.15
N SER A 14 -17.34 -9.86 -2.65
CA SER A 14 -18.49 -10.27 -1.86
C SER A 14 -18.40 -11.77 -1.61
N LYS A 15 -19.05 -12.26 -0.54
CA LYS A 15 -19.10 -13.71 -0.30
C LYS A 15 -19.72 -14.47 -1.49
N GLU A 16 -20.44 -13.80 -2.38
CA GLU A 16 -21.07 -14.33 -3.60
C GLU A 16 -20.19 -14.18 -4.86
N GLN A 17 -19.21 -13.27 -4.87
CA GLN A 17 -18.14 -13.24 -5.88
C GLN A 17 -17.02 -14.22 -5.53
N TYR A 18 -16.78 -14.44 -4.24
CA TYR A 18 -15.99 -15.56 -3.74
C TYR A 18 -16.70 -16.91 -3.97
N ASN A 19 -18.01 -16.96 -3.70
CA ASN A 19 -18.85 -18.14 -3.90
C ASN A 19 -19.88 -17.91 -5.01
N ALA A 20 -19.40 -17.72 -6.24
CA ALA A 20 -20.20 -17.95 -7.45
C ALA A 20 -20.49 -19.47 -7.67
N VAL A 21 -20.38 -20.25 -6.60
CA VAL A 21 -21.10 -21.49 -6.31
C VAL A 21 -21.77 -21.35 -4.91
N GLY A 22 -23.04 -20.94 -4.87
CA GLY A 22 -23.92 -21.03 -3.68
C GLY A 22 -23.97 -19.79 -2.76
N GLY A 23 -25.19 -19.33 -2.41
CA GLY A 23 -25.41 -18.11 -1.60
C GLY A 23 -26.57 -18.19 -0.59
N GLY A 24 -26.95 -17.03 0.01
CA GLY A 24 -28.16 -16.84 0.83
C GLY A 24 -28.00 -16.10 2.18
N ALA A 25 -28.53 -14.86 2.26
CA ALA A 25 -29.26 -14.13 3.35
C ALA A 25 -29.03 -14.44 4.88
N SER A 26 -29.17 -13.53 5.87
CA SER A 26 -29.48 -12.07 5.97
C SER A 26 -29.47 -11.54 7.44
N SER A 27 -29.07 -10.26 7.69
CA SER A 27 -29.54 -9.27 8.74
C SER A 27 -29.58 -9.64 10.28
N SER A 28 -29.62 -8.76 11.31
CA SER A 28 -29.99 -7.33 11.49
C SER A 28 -29.56 -6.66 12.85
N GLN A 29 -29.26 -5.35 12.84
CA GLN A 29 -29.53 -4.22 13.80
C GLN A 29 -29.26 -4.21 15.35
N VAL A 30 -28.25 -3.40 15.76
CA VAL A 30 -28.24 -2.11 16.56
C VAL A 30 -29.07 -1.84 17.85
N GLN A 31 -28.37 -1.43 18.95
CA GLN A 31 -28.58 -0.25 19.86
C GLN A 31 -27.53 -0.22 21.03
N GLY A 32 -27.16 0.87 21.74
CA GLY A 32 -27.30 2.34 21.52
C GLY A 32 -27.50 3.23 22.79
N PHE A 33 -26.45 3.84 23.40
CA PHE A 33 -26.53 4.82 24.54
C PHE A 33 -25.34 5.83 24.64
N SER A 34 -25.42 6.88 25.48
CA SER A 34 -24.77 8.21 25.27
C SER A 34 -23.86 8.82 26.36
N PHE A 35 -22.82 9.55 25.91
CA PHE A 35 -22.22 10.84 26.36
C PHE A 35 -21.87 11.24 27.81
N GLY A 36 -20.67 11.85 27.94
CA GLY A 36 -20.23 12.83 28.95
C GLY A 36 -18.75 12.63 29.36
N GLY A 37 -17.85 13.62 29.43
CA GLY A 37 -17.85 15.08 29.13
C GLY A 37 -16.43 15.67 29.30
N ALA A 38 -16.15 16.88 28.78
CA ALA A 38 -14.84 17.58 28.85
C ALA A 38 -14.47 18.02 30.30
N SER A 39 -13.29 18.51 30.69
CA SER A 39 -12.15 19.24 30.05
C SER A 39 -10.88 19.04 30.92
N GLY A 40 -9.61 19.26 30.54
CA GLY A 40 -8.95 20.28 29.72
C GLY A 40 -8.07 21.19 30.61
N LEU A 41 -6.77 21.38 30.32
CA LEU A 41 -5.90 22.41 30.92
C LEU A 41 -4.62 22.68 30.08
N SER A 42 -3.99 23.84 30.26
CA SER A 42 -3.14 24.52 29.27
C SER A 42 -1.62 24.31 29.38
N SER A 43 -0.92 24.59 28.28
CA SER A 43 0.53 24.47 28.11
C SER A 43 1.31 25.78 28.28
N ALA A 44 2.59 25.66 28.64
CA ALA A 44 3.62 26.69 28.47
C ALA A 44 4.61 26.26 27.37
N PRO A 45 5.32 27.19 26.68
CA PRO A 45 6.07 26.87 25.47
C PRO A 45 7.39 26.15 25.79
N VAL A 46 7.41 24.85 25.57
CA VAL A 46 8.62 24.01 25.54
C VAL A 46 9.18 24.02 24.12
N ALA A 47 10.50 24.17 23.96
CA ALA A 47 11.14 24.01 22.66
C ALA A 47 10.87 22.60 22.13
N ASP A 48 10.25 22.51 20.96
CA ASP A 48 9.55 21.31 20.53
C ASP A 48 10.44 20.06 20.55
N GLN A 49 9.94 19.02 21.20
CA GLN A 49 10.59 17.72 21.36
C GLN A 49 10.86 17.09 20.00
N ASP A 50 10.01 17.36 18.99
CA ASP A 50 10.20 16.93 17.62
C ASP A 50 11.44 17.59 17.00
N THR A 51 11.67 18.89 17.21
CA THR A 51 12.83 19.60 16.67
C THR A 51 14.15 19.10 17.26
N LEU A 52 14.19 18.83 18.57
CA LEU A 52 15.36 18.26 19.24
C LEU A 52 15.61 16.81 18.82
N THR A 53 14.54 16.03 18.66
CA THR A 53 14.61 14.64 18.20
C THR A 53 15.03 14.57 16.73
N ALA A 54 14.46 15.40 15.86
CA ALA A 54 14.85 15.55 14.47
C ALA A 54 16.33 15.95 14.34
N ARG A 55 16.85 16.92 15.11
CA ARG A 55 18.29 17.24 15.11
C ARG A 55 19.17 16.06 15.55
N LYS A 56 18.73 15.29 16.56
CA LYS A 56 19.42 14.06 16.98
C LYS A 56 19.37 12.99 15.89
N ILE A 57 18.24 12.87 15.18
CA ILE A 57 18.01 11.89 14.12
C ILE A 57 18.68 12.29 12.81
N VAL A 58 18.80 13.56 12.46
CA VAL A 58 19.66 14.05 11.36
C VAL A 58 21.13 13.79 11.69
N ARG A 59 21.57 13.97 12.94
CA ARG A 59 22.94 13.62 13.36
C ARG A 59 23.20 12.11 13.37
N VAL A 60 22.21 11.30 13.77
CA VAL A 60 22.27 9.83 13.69
C VAL A 60 22.12 9.35 12.25
N GLY A 61 21.34 10.02 11.41
CA GLY A 61 21.04 9.73 10.01
C GLY A 61 22.21 10.06 9.11
N THR A 62 22.83 11.24 9.26
CA THR A 62 24.15 11.53 8.66
C THR A 62 25.23 10.59 9.18
N GLY A 63 25.21 10.21 10.46
CA GLY A 63 26.10 9.22 11.04
C GLY A 63 25.90 7.79 10.51
N ARG A 64 24.65 7.39 10.25
CA ARG A 64 24.25 6.09 9.69
C ARG A 64 24.47 6.07 8.18
N MET A 65 24.23 7.17 7.46
CA MET A 65 24.61 7.38 6.07
C MET A 65 26.13 7.23 5.95
N ARG A 66 26.95 7.90 6.78
CA ARG A 66 28.41 7.64 6.80
C ARG A 66 28.77 6.17 7.05
N ARG A 67 28.02 5.42 7.87
CA ARG A 67 28.22 3.97 8.07
C ARG A 67 27.71 3.12 6.90
N LEU A 68 26.63 3.51 6.23
CA LEU A 68 26.08 2.89 5.03
C LEU A 68 27.06 3.07 3.88
N ASN A 69 27.48 4.30 3.60
CA ASN A 69 28.49 4.64 2.60
C ASN A 69 29.80 3.89 2.87
N LYS A 70 30.18 3.73 4.15
CA LYS A 70 31.31 2.87 4.53
C LYS A 70 31.03 1.40 4.24
N LYS A 71 29.92 0.82 4.69
CA LYS A 71 29.57 -0.58 4.41
C LYS A 71 29.47 -0.88 2.90
N PHE A 72 28.90 0.04 2.13
CA PHE A 72 28.82 -0.03 0.68
C PHE A 72 30.21 -0.03 0.05
N LYS A 73 31.08 0.91 0.45
CA LYS A 73 32.49 0.92 0.05
C LYS A 73 33.20 -0.39 0.43
N ASP A 74 33.05 -0.85 1.66
CA ASP A 74 33.68 -2.07 2.17
C ASP A 74 33.18 -3.31 1.37
N ALA A 75 31.89 -3.36 0.99
CA ALA A 75 31.31 -4.41 0.17
C ALA A 75 31.79 -4.38 -1.29
N VAL A 76 31.80 -3.19 -1.93
CA VAL A 76 32.38 -2.99 -3.26
C VAL A 76 33.85 -3.39 -3.29
N GLN A 77 34.62 -3.05 -2.26
CA GLN A 77 36.01 -3.48 -2.14
C GLN A 77 36.17 -4.99 -1.99
N GLN A 78 35.25 -5.68 -1.29
CA GLN A 78 35.26 -7.15 -1.19
C GLN A 78 34.91 -7.84 -2.51
N VAL A 79 33.97 -7.29 -3.28
CA VAL A 79 33.61 -7.81 -4.61
C VAL A 79 34.78 -7.66 -5.58
N LEU A 80 35.32 -6.44 -5.72
CA LEU A 80 36.49 -6.16 -6.57
C LEU A 80 37.75 -6.93 -6.17
N ALA A 81 37.91 -7.28 -4.89
CA ALA A 81 39.03 -8.10 -4.42
C ALA A 81 38.86 -9.61 -4.72
N ARG A 82 37.65 -10.08 -5.03
CA ARG A 82 37.37 -11.46 -5.48
C ARG A 82 37.42 -11.58 -6.99
N ASP A 83 36.82 -10.63 -7.69
CA ASP A 83 36.86 -10.50 -9.14
C ASP A 83 36.93 -9.01 -9.51
N GLY A 84 38.08 -8.60 -10.04
CA GLY A 84 38.34 -7.21 -10.43
C GLY A 84 37.57 -6.74 -11.66
N ASN A 85 36.82 -7.64 -12.33
CA ASN A 85 36.06 -7.37 -13.55
C ASN A 85 34.54 -7.51 -13.35
N THR A 86 34.06 -7.64 -12.10
CA THR A 86 32.63 -7.71 -11.78
C THR A 86 31.92 -6.39 -12.11
N ASP A 87 30.76 -6.47 -12.78
CA ASP A 87 29.87 -5.33 -12.97
C ASP A 87 29.23 -4.90 -11.64
N LEU A 88 29.52 -3.66 -11.23
CA LEU A 88 29.02 -3.05 -10.01
C LEU A 88 27.76 -2.19 -10.21
N THR A 89 27.27 -2.06 -11.46
CA THR A 89 26.20 -1.11 -11.82
C THR A 89 24.97 -1.28 -10.94
N TYR A 90 24.52 -2.52 -10.71
CA TYR A 90 23.36 -2.78 -9.86
C TYR A 90 23.62 -2.48 -8.38
N MET A 91 24.79 -2.84 -7.84
CA MET A 91 25.16 -2.48 -6.47
C MET A 91 25.13 -0.96 -6.24
N VAL A 92 25.61 -0.18 -7.22
CA VAL A 92 25.54 1.28 -7.19
C VAL A 92 24.09 1.77 -7.29
N ALA A 93 23.28 1.21 -8.18
CA ALA A 93 21.87 1.56 -8.32
C ALA A 93 21.04 1.30 -7.05
N ASP A 94 21.30 0.20 -6.34
CA ASP A 94 20.61 -0.16 -5.10
C ASP A 94 21.02 0.75 -3.95
N TYR A 95 22.31 1.04 -3.83
CA TYR A 95 22.81 2.03 -2.89
C TYR A 95 22.22 3.43 -3.17
N LEU A 96 22.15 3.85 -4.44
CA LEU A 96 21.53 5.11 -4.83
C LEU A 96 20.05 5.14 -4.47
N SER A 97 19.28 4.10 -4.82
CA SER A 97 17.85 3.98 -4.52
C SER A 97 17.56 4.04 -3.02
N TYR A 98 18.34 3.33 -2.21
CA TYR A 98 18.22 3.40 -0.75
C TYR A 98 18.64 4.76 -0.20
N SER A 99 19.74 5.33 -0.70
CA SER A 99 20.21 6.66 -0.28
C SER A 99 19.20 7.76 -0.64
N ALA A 100 18.49 7.63 -1.76
CA ALA A 100 17.42 8.51 -2.19
C ALA A 100 16.19 8.39 -1.29
N ARG A 101 15.82 7.18 -0.85
CA ARG A 101 14.73 6.99 0.12
C ARG A 101 15.07 7.58 1.49
N VAL A 102 16.30 7.35 1.98
CA VAL A 102 16.81 7.98 3.20
C VAL A 102 16.90 9.51 3.03
N HIS A 103 17.21 10.01 1.84
CA HIS A 103 17.13 11.43 1.53
C HIS A 103 15.68 11.94 1.62
N GLN A 104 14.71 11.20 1.05
CA GLN A 104 13.30 11.54 1.11
C GLN A 104 12.76 11.59 2.54
N THR A 105 13.11 10.62 3.40
CA THR A 105 12.63 10.61 4.79
C THR A 105 13.19 11.78 5.63
N PHE A 106 14.49 12.08 5.53
CA PHE A 106 15.19 12.95 6.50
C PHE A 106 15.65 14.31 5.94
N PHE A 107 15.57 14.53 4.63
CA PHE A 107 16.19 15.67 3.94
C PHE A 107 15.36 16.27 2.79
N ALA A 108 14.19 15.70 2.46
CA ALA A 108 13.28 16.30 1.48
C ALA A 108 12.31 17.29 2.12
N ASP A 109 11.56 17.97 1.25
CA ASP A 109 10.44 18.82 1.63
C ASP A 109 9.42 18.01 2.47
N HIS A 110 8.78 18.69 3.40
CA HIS A 110 7.84 18.14 4.36
C HIS A 110 6.56 18.96 4.28
N GLY A 111 5.42 18.33 4.54
CA GLY A 111 4.13 18.93 4.26
C GLY A 111 3.11 18.79 5.37
N GLN A 112 1.97 19.41 5.13
CA GLN A 112 0.73 19.23 5.88
C GLN A 112 -0.08 18.11 5.22
N VAL A 113 -0.77 17.30 6.04
CA VAL A 113 -1.61 16.19 5.56
C VAL A 113 -3.03 16.69 5.29
N TYR A 114 -3.56 16.36 4.11
CA TYR A 114 -4.93 16.63 3.69
C TYR A 114 -5.63 15.31 3.37
N MET A 115 -6.89 15.18 3.77
CA MET A 115 -7.67 13.95 3.59
C MET A 115 -8.94 14.25 2.79
N CYS A 116 -9.34 13.31 1.92
CA CYS A 116 -10.63 13.30 1.24
C CYS A 116 -11.15 11.86 1.06
N GLY A 117 -12.46 11.70 0.91
CA GLY A 117 -13.12 10.40 0.81
C GLY A 117 -14.25 10.19 1.80
N ASN A 118 -14.58 8.92 2.01
CA ASN A 118 -15.40 8.43 3.11
C ASN A 118 -14.55 8.18 4.38
N GLY A 119 -15.15 8.41 5.55
CA GLY A 119 -14.54 8.28 6.87
C GLY A 119 -15.38 7.50 7.88
N ASP A 120 -16.30 6.64 7.44
CA ASP A 120 -17.24 5.89 8.31
C ASP A 120 -16.53 4.99 9.35
N CYS A 121 -15.27 4.60 9.09
CA CYS A 121 -14.41 3.84 10.01
C CYS A 121 -13.29 4.71 10.63
N GLY A 122 -13.42 6.04 10.58
CA GLY A 122 -12.44 6.99 11.12
C GLY A 122 -11.17 7.19 10.27
N GLN A 123 -11.08 6.58 9.09
CA GLN A 123 -9.88 6.56 8.22
C GLN A 123 -9.44 7.95 7.70
N LEU A 124 -10.33 8.95 7.78
CA LEU A 124 -10.01 10.35 7.49
C LEU A 124 -9.37 11.12 8.67
N GLY A 125 -9.40 10.59 9.88
CA GLY A 125 -8.71 11.17 11.04
C GLY A 125 -9.38 12.40 11.68
N PHE A 126 -10.63 12.71 11.29
CA PHE A 126 -11.39 13.85 11.78
C PHE A 126 -12.38 13.53 12.92
N GLY A 127 -12.55 12.25 13.25
CA GLY A 127 -13.69 11.79 14.04
C GLY A 127 -14.84 11.25 13.17
N THR A 128 -15.85 10.67 13.84
CA THR A 128 -17.02 10.03 13.23
C THR A 128 -18.35 10.57 13.79
N GLU A 129 -18.30 11.63 14.61
CA GLU A 129 -19.47 12.19 15.31
C GLU A 129 -20.34 13.07 14.39
N GLU A 130 -19.74 13.72 13.38
CA GLU A 130 -20.44 14.62 12.47
C GLU A 130 -20.33 14.13 11.01
N MET A 131 -21.41 14.27 10.24
CA MET A 131 -21.45 13.87 8.82
C MET A 131 -20.37 14.57 7.98
N ARG A 132 -20.02 15.82 8.31
CA ARG A 132 -18.93 16.56 7.63
C ARG A 132 -17.54 15.98 7.85
N ASP A 133 -17.38 15.06 8.80
CA ASP A 133 -16.11 14.42 9.16
C ASP A 133 -16.00 13.01 8.57
N MET A 134 -17.14 12.42 8.19
CA MET A 134 -17.24 11.14 7.47
C MET A 134 -17.35 11.30 5.94
N ASP A 135 -17.71 12.49 5.41
CA ASP A 135 -17.85 12.73 3.97
C ASP A 135 -17.07 14.00 3.55
N VAL A 136 -15.87 13.82 2.98
CA VAL A 136 -14.92 14.91 2.69
C VAL A 136 -14.53 14.90 1.20
N LYS A 137 -15.32 15.59 0.38
CA LYS A 137 -15.25 15.56 -1.10
C LYS A 137 -14.16 16.43 -1.72
N VAL A 138 -13.60 17.37 -0.96
CA VAL A 138 -12.49 18.24 -1.32
C VAL A 138 -11.43 18.06 -0.23
N PRO A 139 -10.14 17.91 -0.57
CA PRO A 139 -9.12 17.61 0.43
C PRO A 139 -9.10 18.66 1.55
N ARG A 140 -9.16 18.18 2.80
CA ARG A 140 -9.22 19.04 3.99
C ARG A 140 -7.99 18.80 4.85
N LEU A 141 -7.38 19.89 5.31
CA LEU A 141 -6.24 19.86 6.23
C LEU A 141 -6.60 19.06 7.50
N LEU A 142 -5.76 18.09 7.87
CA LEU A 142 -5.90 17.23 9.03
C LEU A 142 -5.26 17.86 10.28
N PRO A 143 -6.03 18.46 11.21
CA PRO A 143 -5.45 19.27 12.28
C PRO A 143 -4.57 18.47 13.26
N GLY A 144 -4.88 17.17 13.43
CA GLY A 144 -4.15 16.26 14.31
C GLY A 144 -2.68 16.05 13.95
N LEU A 145 -2.28 16.32 12.70
CA LEU A 145 -0.89 16.27 12.25
C LEU A 145 -0.27 17.64 11.95
N SER A 146 -1.01 18.74 12.12
CA SER A 146 -0.58 20.08 11.67
C SER A 146 0.74 20.58 12.30
N LYS A 147 1.07 20.10 13.49
CA LYS A 147 2.32 20.43 14.23
C LYS A 147 3.50 19.52 13.88
N HIS A 148 3.29 18.49 13.07
CA HIS A 148 4.30 17.50 12.74
C HIS A 148 4.80 17.67 11.30
N ARG A 149 6.11 17.57 11.11
CA ARG A 149 6.75 17.66 9.80
C ARG A 149 6.67 16.29 9.12
N VAL A 150 5.57 16.06 8.38
CA VAL A 150 5.26 14.78 7.70
C VAL A 150 5.99 14.71 6.35
N THR A 151 6.54 13.54 6.02
CA THR A 151 7.35 13.29 4.80
C THR A 151 6.83 12.16 3.92
N ALA A 152 5.92 11.33 4.43
CA ALA A 152 5.17 10.36 3.62
C ALA A 152 3.81 10.03 4.25
N VAL A 153 2.85 9.61 3.43
CA VAL A 153 1.53 9.09 3.84
C VAL A 153 1.29 7.72 3.19
N THR A 154 0.49 6.87 3.83
CA THR A 154 -0.05 5.67 3.18
C THR A 154 -1.48 5.35 3.64
N CYS A 155 -2.29 4.84 2.73
CA CYS A 155 -3.69 4.52 2.93
C CYS A 155 -3.93 3.03 2.70
N GLY A 156 -4.41 2.34 3.74
CA GLY A 156 -4.93 0.99 3.64
C GLY A 156 -6.41 0.95 3.28
N GLY A 157 -7.05 -0.20 3.48
CA GLY A 157 -8.51 -0.36 3.32
C GLY A 157 -9.27 0.53 4.31
N ILE A 158 -8.99 0.36 5.61
CA ILE A 158 -9.69 1.03 6.73
C ILE A 158 -8.78 1.75 7.73
N ALA A 159 -7.47 1.77 7.48
CA ALA A 159 -6.47 2.44 8.30
C ALA A 159 -5.59 3.35 7.44
N THR A 160 -5.09 4.44 8.02
CA THR A 160 -4.18 5.39 7.38
C THR A 160 -2.98 5.63 8.28
N ALA A 161 -1.80 5.81 7.67
CA ALA A 161 -0.57 6.10 8.39
C ALA A 161 0.19 7.29 7.81
N ALA A 162 0.96 7.98 8.66
CA ALA A 162 1.86 9.07 8.28
C ALA A 162 3.24 8.88 8.92
N LEU A 163 4.28 9.23 8.17
CA LEU A 163 5.69 9.19 8.58
C LEU A 163 6.22 10.61 8.76
N THR A 164 6.86 10.90 9.89
CA THR A 164 7.52 12.20 10.13
C THR A 164 8.98 12.21 9.67
N GLU A 165 9.56 13.40 9.49
CA GLU A 165 11.02 13.57 9.27
C GLU A 165 11.88 12.93 10.38
N SER A 166 11.30 12.77 11.57
CA SER A 166 11.93 12.13 12.73
C SER A 166 11.75 10.61 12.73
N GLY A 167 11.23 10.02 11.66
CA GLY A 167 11.03 8.57 11.52
C GLY A 167 10.00 8.00 12.51
N ARG A 168 9.09 8.82 13.03
CA ARG A 168 7.95 8.38 13.85
C ARG A 168 6.75 8.08 12.97
N VAL A 169 5.90 7.17 13.45
CA VAL A 169 4.71 6.71 12.74
C VAL A 169 3.47 7.17 13.49
N PHE A 170 2.53 7.79 12.78
CA PHE A 170 1.20 8.11 13.28
C PHE A 170 0.16 7.28 12.51
N THR A 171 -0.86 6.78 13.20
CA THR A 171 -1.91 5.93 12.61
C THR A 171 -3.31 6.30 13.12
N TRP A 172 -4.30 6.09 12.26
CA TRP A 172 -5.72 6.29 12.54
C TRP A 172 -6.62 5.46 11.61
N GLY A 173 -7.91 5.36 11.91
CA GLY A 173 -8.86 4.44 11.29
C GLY A 173 -9.24 3.29 12.23
N SER A 174 -9.81 2.19 11.72
CA SER A 174 -10.31 1.10 12.57
C SER A 174 -9.18 0.31 13.26
N SER A 175 -9.38 0.03 14.55
CA SER A 175 -8.50 -0.82 15.36
C SER A 175 -8.99 -2.26 15.55
N ASP A 176 -10.16 -2.63 14.99
CA ASP A 176 -10.81 -3.95 15.14
C ASP A 176 -9.92 -5.11 14.70
N ASP A 177 -9.21 -4.91 13.58
CA ASP A 177 -8.23 -5.84 13.03
C ASP A 177 -6.78 -5.52 13.43
N GLY A 178 -6.58 -4.46 14.22
CA GLY A 178 -5.26 -4.04 14.71
C GLY A 178 -4.43 -3.23 13.73
N GLY A 179 -4.97 -2.86 12.57
CA GLY A 179 -4.27 -2.16 11.48
C GLY A 179 -3.60 -0.84 11.88
N ILE A 180 -4.05 -0.17 12.94
CA ILE A 180 -3.40 1.03 13.48
C ILE A 180 -2.17 0.75 14.38
N GLY A 181 -1.93 -0.49 14.83
CA GLY A 181 -0.71 -0.86 15.57
C GLY A 181 -0.54 -0.26 16.96
N ARG A 182 -1.57 0.42 17.48
CA ARG A 182 -1.60 1.04 18.80
C ARG A 182 -2.93 0.72 19.49
N LEU A 183 -2.96 0.80 20.82
CA LEU A 183 -4.23 0.74 21.54
C LEU A 183 -5.02 2.04 21.31
N SER A 184 -6.31 1.90 21.02
CA SER A 184 -7.27 3.00 21.09
C SER A 184 -7.56 3.31 22.56
N GLY A 185 -7.70 4.59 22.90
CA GLY A 185 -7.98 5.03 24.27
C GLY A 185 -8.43 6.49 24.32
N PRO A 186 -8.91 7.00 25.47
CA PRO A 186 -9.53 8.32 25.57
C PRO A 186 -8.64 9.49 25.10
N ASP A 187 -7.33 9.40 25.36
CA ASP A 187 -6.36 10.45 24.99
C ASP A 187 -5.86 10.35 23.54
N ALA A 188 -6.07 9.20 22.89
CA ALA A 188 -5.70 8.96 21.49
C ALA A 188 -6.68 7.97 20.84
N PRO A 189 -7.92 8.40 20.53
CA PRO A 189 -8.91 7.52 19.91
C PRO A 189 -8.45 7.03 18.52
N GLU A 190 -9.01 5.95 18.02
CA GLU A 190 -8.60 5.34 16.75
C GLU A 190 -8.91 6.21 15.53
N GLN A 191 -10.02 6.95 15.58
CA GLN A 191 -10.51 7.88 14.56
C GLN A 191 -9.76 9.22 14.47
N PHE A 192 -8.66 9.39 15.21
CA PHE A 192 -7.75 10.54 15.16
C PHE A 192 -6.29 10.08 15.07
N PRO A 193 -5.37 10.85 14.44
CA PRO A 193 -3.95 10.51 14.38
C PRO A 193 -3.31 10.31 15.76
N GLY A 194 -2.73 9.14 16.01
CA GLY A 194 -2.00 8.81 17.24
C GLY A 194 -0.67 8.12 16.96
N GLU A 195 0.34 8.41 17.78
CA GLU A 195 1.72 7.92 17.58
C GLU A 195 1.88 6.43 17.95
N VAL A 196 2.47 5.63 17.06
CA VAL A 196 2.81 4.22 17.30
C VAL A 196 4.17 4.14 18.00
N LYS A 197 4.15 4.03 19.34
CA LYS A 197 5.35 3.99 20.19
C LYS A 197 5.82 2.57 20.51
N GLU A 198 4.91 1.76 21.05
CA GLU A 198 5.23 0.42 21.55
C GLU A 198 5.51 -0.55 20.39
N GLY A 199 6.65 -1.24 20.45
CA GLY A 199 7.14 -2.15 19.40
C GLY A 199 8.07 -1.49 18.37
N LEU A 200 8.16 -0.15 18.33
CA LEU A 200 9.08 0.61 17.46
C LEU A 200 10.20 1.32 18.25
N GLU A 201 10.45 0.93 19.51
CA GLU A 201 11.42 1.61 20.37
C GLU A 201 12.85 1.54 19.80
N GLY A 202 13.43 2.72 19.53
CA GLY A 202 14.76 2.84 18.94
C GLY A 202 14.86 2.48 17.45
N ALA A 203 13.74 2.11 16.81
CA ALA A 203 13.64 2.09 15.36
C ALA A 203 13.73 3.53 14.81
N THR A 204 14.00 3.65 13.52
CA THR A 204 13.89 4.93 12.81
C THR A 204 13.30 4.59 11.46
N ILE A 205 11.99 4.81 11.31
CA ILE A 205 11.24 4.36 10.14
C ILE A 205 11.55 5.26 8.94
N ILE A 206 11.62 4.65 7.75
CA ILE A 206 11.93 5.30 6.47
C ILE A 206 10.92 5.01 5.37
N SER A 207 10.08 4.00 5.54
CA SER A 207 9.00 3.66 4.62
C SER A 207 7.85 3.00 5.39
N LEU A 208 6.62 3.23 4.92
CA LEU A 208 5.40 2.57 5.39
C LEU A 208 4.71 1.93 4.17
N ALA A 209 3.92 0.89 4.41
CA ALA A 209 2.96 0.37 3.46
C ALA A 209 1.76 -0.22 4.21
N SER A 210 0.55 0.19 3.85
CA SER A 210 -0.70 -0.31 4.43
C SER A 210 -1.46 -1.20 3.43
N GLY A 211 -2.08 -2.27 3.94
CA GLY A 211 -3.01 -3.12 3.19
C GLY A 211 -4.44 -2.94 3.69
N ASP A 212 -5.30 -3.95 3.58
CA ASP A 212 -6.68 -3.85 4.08
C ASP A 212 -6.71 -3.72 5.60
N CYS A 213 -6.03 -4.65 6.28
CA CYS A 213 -6.07 -4.81 7.74
C CYS A 213 -4.69 -4.82 8.43
N GLN A 214 -3.61 -4.75 7.65
CA GLN A 214 -2.22 -4.76 8.09
C GLN A 214 -1.50 -3.47 7.71
N THR A 215 -0.42 -3.16 8.43
CA THR A 215 0.57 -2.16 8.00
C THR A 215 1.96 -2.66 8.36
N ILE A 216 2.91 -2.40 7.48
CA ILE A 216 4.33 -2.72 7.67
C ILE A 216 5.18 -1.46 7.57
N ALA A 217 6.29 -1.45 8.30
CA ALA A 217 7.22 -0.33 8.41
C ALA A 217 8.66 -0.80 8.22
N LEU A 218 9.40 -0.13 7.35
CA LEU A 218 10.82 -0.38 7.09
C LEU A 218 11.68 0.61 7.87
N ASP A 219 12.68 0.13 8.60
CA ASP A 219 13.61 0.97 9.35
C ASP A 219 14.94 1.25 8.62
N LEU A 220 15.66 2.26 9.10
CA LEU A 220 17.00 2.67 8.65
C LEU A 220 18.12 1.63 8.93
N SER A 221 17.78 0.39 9.29
CA SER A 221 18.71 -0.75 9.33
C SER A 221 18.39 -1.82 8.27
N GLY A 222 17.26 -1.68 7.56
CA GLY A 222 16.73 -2.68 6.63
C GLY A 222 15.91 -3.77 7.34
N LYS A 223 15.38 -3.50 8.53
CA LYS A 223 14.48 -4.39 9.27
C LYS A 223 13.03 -3.97 9.03
N VAL A 224 12.16 -4.94 8.81
CA VAL A 224 10.72 -4.73 8.66
C VAL A 224 9.99 -5.06 9.96
N TYR A 225 9.09 -4.16 10.34
CA TYR A 225 8.11 -4.32 11.41
C TYR A 225 6.72 -4.45 10.77
N GLY A 226 5.78 -5.13 11.44
CA GLY A 226 4.41 -5.23 10.96
C GLY A 226 3.40 -5.45 12.09
N TRP A 227 2.15 -5.08 11.82
CA TRP A 227 1.02 -5.22 12.72
C TRP A 227 -0.30 -5.31 11.93
N GLY A 228 -1.39 -5.59 12.63
CA GLY A 228 -2.71 -5.87 12.05
C GLY A 228 -2.93 -7.37 11.79
N CYS A 229 -3.70 -7.70 10.77
CA CYS A 229 -3.87 -9.08 10.31
C CYS A 229 -4.04 -9.18 8.78
N PHE A 230 -3.82 -10.38 8.26
CA PHE A 230 -4.29 -10.82 6.96
C PHE A 230 -5.62 -11.55 7.12
N LYS A 231 -6.55 -11.40 6.18
CA LYS A 231 -7.84 -12.10 6.18
C LYS A 231 -7.87 -13.14 5.06
N ASP A 232 -8.42 -14.31 5.36
CA ASP A 232 -8.78 -15.29 4.32
C ASP A 232 -10.24 -15.16 3.86
N LYS A 233 -10.65 -16.05 2.96
CA LYS A 233 -12.00 -16.15 2.39
C LYS A 233 -13.14 -16.23 3.41
N GLU A 234 -12.87 -16.72 4.61
CA GLU A 234 -13.85 -16.96 5.68
C GLU A 234 -13.85 -15.79 6.68
N GLY A 235 -13.08 -14.74 6.39
CA GLY A 235 -12.80 -13.63 7.29
C GLY A 235 -11.88 -14.04 8.45
N LYS A 236 -11.16 -15.17 8.34
CA LYS A 236 -10.28 -15.60 9.41
C LYS A 236 -9.02 -14.76 9.43
N GLN A 237 -8.69 -14.23 10.60
CA GLN A 237 -7.50 -13.43 10.84
C GLN A 237 -6.26 -14.31 11.02
N TRP A 238 -5.19 -13.95 10.32
CA TRP A 238 -3.87 -14.59 10.35
C TRP A 238 -2.78 -13.53 10.49
N PHE A 239 -1.72 -13.83 11.23
CA PHE A 239 -0.52 -12.99 11.24
C PHE A 239 0.71 -13.81 11.64
N GLN A 240 1.91 -13.27 11.39
CA GLN A 240 3.13 -13.98 11.79
C GLN A 240 3.24 -14.10 13.31
N ALA A 241 3.47 -15.32 13.79
CA ALA A 241 3.71 -15.60 15.19
C ALA A 241 5.18 -15.35 15.60
N PRO A 242 5.42 -14.96 16.86
CA PRO A 242 6.70 -15.22 17.53
C PRO A 242 7.03 -16.72 17.52
N ALA A 243 8.29 -17.06 17.23
CA ALA A 243 8.74 -18.43 16.94
C ALA A 243 8.64 -19.44 18.10
N ASP A 244 8.28 -18.99 19.31
CA ASP A 244 8.22 -19.77 20.54
C ASP A 244 6.83 -20.37 20.86
N LYS A 245 5.77 -20.00 20.12
CA LYS A 245 4.38 -20.30 20.51
C LYS A 245 3.68 -21.46 19.77
N GLY A 246 4.37 -22.17 18.87
CA GLY A 246 3.81 -23.30 18.12
C GLY A 246 2.71 -22.93 17.11
N SER A 247 2.12 -23.93 16.45
CA SER A 247 1.32 -23.74 15.23
C SER A 247 0.05 -22.89 15.38
N LYS A 248 -0.58 -22.88 16.56
CA LYS A 248 -1.77 -22.04 16.84
C LYS A 248 -1.48 -20.55 16.95
N ALA A 249 -0.21 -20.15 17.02
CA ALA A 249 0.18 -18.77 17.29
C ALA A 249 0.04 -17.83 16.08
N CYS A 250 -0.13 -18.38 14.88
CA CYS A 250 -0.30 -17.63 13.63
C CYS A 250 -1.72 -17.06 13.42
N LYS A 251 -2.62 -17.29 14.38
CA LYS A 251 -4.04 -16.97 14.32
C LYS A 251 -4.36 -15.70 15.09
N GLY A 252 -5.09 -14.77 14.45
CA GLY A 252 -5.50 -13.49 15.02
C GLY A 252 -4.60 -12.32 14.60
N ALA A 253 -4.92 -11.14 15.13
CA ALA A 253 -4.23 -9.89 14.81
C ALA A 253 -3.08 -9.53 15.77
N ALA A 254 -1.98 -9.01 15.21
CA ALA A 254 -0.95 -8.31 15.97
C ALA A 254 -1.40 -6.87 16.26
N LYS A 255 -1.89 -6.61 17.49
CA LYS A 255 -2.35 -5.28 17.92
C LYS A 255 -1.23 -4.24 18.12
N ARG A 256 0.03 -4.65 17.95
CA ARG A 256 1.24 -3.81 18.09
C ARG A 256 2.31 -4.26 17.08
N PRO A 257 3.19 -3.36 16.64
CA PRO A 257 4.37 -3.69 15.84
C PRO A 257 5.18 -4.86 16.41
N ILE A 258 5.39 -5.88 15.58
CA ILE A 258 6.38 -6.94 15.80
C ILE A 258 7.39 -6.94 14.66
N VAL A 259 8.60 -7.47 14.91
CA VAL A 259 9.60 -7.65 13.85
C VAL A 259 9.17 -8.81 12.96
N ILE A 260 9.09 -8.60 11.65
CA ILE A 260 8.81 -9.66 10.69
C ILE A 260 10.04 -10.57 10.58
N SER A 261 9.89 -11.83 10.98
CA SER A 261 10.96 -12.81 11.00
C SER A 261 11.08 -13.56 9.67
N GLY A 262 12.27 -14.08 9.35
CA GLY A 262 12.55 -14.77 8.08
C GLY A 262 12.96 -13.84 6.93
N LEU A 263 12.76 -12.53 7.04
CA LEU A 263 13.34 -11.57 6.10
C LEU A 263 14.87 -11.46 6.31
N PRO A 264 15.66 -11.37 5.22
CA PRO A 264 17.10 -11.11 5.34
C PRO A 264 17.35 -9.69 5.87
N PRO A 265 18.50 -9.45 6.52
CA PRO A 265 18.94 -8.08 6.72
C PRO A 265 19.11 -7.39 5.36
N HIS A 266 18.85 -6.08 5.29
CA HIS A 266 18.93 -5.27 4.07
C HIS A 266 17.71 -5.35 3.14
N VAL A 267 16.49 -5.29 3.70
CA VAL A 267 15.31 -4.88 2.93
C VAL A 267 15.46 -3.41 2.48
N ALA A 268 15.09 -3.14 1.23
CA ALA A 268 15.21 -1.87 0.53
C ALA A 268 13.85 -1.19 0.27
N ASP A 269 12.83 -1.99 -0.03
CA ASP A 269 11.46 -1.54 -0.28
C ASP A 269 10.43 -2.53 0.29
N ILE A 270 9.23 -2.03 0.55
CA ILE A 270 8.08 -2.75 1.09
C ILE A 270 6.79 -2.27 0.41
N LYS A 271 5.91 -3.20 0.06
CA LYS A 271 4.54 -2.91 -0.44
C LYS A 271 3.55 -3.90 0.17
N CYS A 272 2.29 -3.50 0.25
CA CYS A 272 1.17 -4.32 0.73
C CYS A 272 0.13 -4.44 -0.39
N GLY A 273 -0.43 -5.64 -0.56
CA GLY A 273 -1.77 -5.79 -1.16
C GLY A 273 -2.82 -5.89 -0.05
N ASN A 274 -3.99 -6.45 -0.35
CA ASN A 274 -5.10 -6.53 0.59
C ASN A 274 -4.74 -7.40 1.80
N SER A 275 -4.40 -8.67 1.58
CA SER A 275 -4.04 -9.64 2.63
C SER A 275 -2.64 -10.27 2.45
N PHE A 276 -1.74 -9.57 1.78
CA PHE A 276 -0.34 -9.97 1.62
C PHE A 276 0.63 -8.78 1.56
N CYS A 277 1.92 -9.08 1.66
CA CYS A 277 3.02 -8.12 1.63
C CYS A 277 4.14 -8.61 0.71
N LEU A 278 4.88 -7.64 0.14
CA LEU A 278 6.12 -7.83 -0.60
C LEU A 278 7.28 -7.07 0.09
N ALA A 279 8.48 -7.62 0.00
CA ALA A 279 9.72 -6.95 0.34
C ALA A 279 10.76 -7.15 -0.77
N LEU A 280 11.43 -6.06 -1.16
CA LEU A 280 12.56 -6.05 -2.08
C LEU A 280 13.87 -5.94 -1.28
N THR A 281 14.83 -6.83 -1.50
CA THR A 281 16.15 -6.75 -0.85
C THR A 281 17.11 -5.86 -1.63
N MET A 282 18.19 -5.39 -0.98
CA MET A 282 19.30 -4.71 -1.67
C MET A 282 19.98 -5.59 -2.74
N ALA A 283 19.78 -6.91 -2.71
CA ALA A 283 20.29 -7.81 -3.75
C ALA A 283 19.35 -7.88 -4.98
N GLY A 284 18.12 -7.36 -4.87
CA GLY A 284 17.10 -7.44 -5.92
C GLY A 284 16.30 -8.74 -5.90
N GLU A 285 16.26 -9.41 -4.75
CA GLU A 285 15.35 -10.53 -4.51
C GLU A 285 14.01 -9.98 -4.04
N VAL A 286 12.90 -10.56 -4.49
CA VAL A 286 11.56 -10.25 -3.96
C VAL A 286 11.07 -11.40 -3.10
N LEU A 287 10.67 -11.08 -1.87
CA LEU A 287 10.02 -12.00 -0.95
C LEU A 287 8.55 -11.62 -0.74
N SER A 288 7.68 -12.62 -0.63
CA SER A 288 6.25 -12.48 -0.43
C SER A 288 5.75 -13.30 0.77
N TRP A 289 4.80 -12.74 1.53
CA TRP A 289 4.10 -13.42 2.63
C TRP A 289 2.69 -12.86 2.85
N GLY A 290 1.81 -13.67 3.45
CA GLY A 290 0.40 -13.36 3.67
C GLY A 290 -0.51 -14.46 3.15
N ILE A 291 -1.82 -14.20 3.06
CA ILE A 291 -2.75 -15.12 2.40
C ILE A 291 -2.56 -15.00 0.89
N GLY A 292 -2.66 -16.13 0.19
CA GLY A 292 -1.98 -16.33 -1.11
C GLY A 292 -2.59 -17.36 -2.05
N GLU A 293 -3.83 -17.78 -1.82
CA GLU A 293 -4.44 -18.93 -2.52
C GLU A 293 -4.64 -18.71 -4.03
N ILE A 294 -4.69 -17.45 -4.48
CA ILE A 294 -5.02 -17.06 -5.87
C ILE A 294 -3.78 -16.66 -6.70
N GLY A 295 -2.58 -16.75 -6.12
CA GLY A 295 -1.30 -16.61 -6.81
C GLY A 295 -0.59 -15.27 -6.61
N GLU A 296 -1.15 -14.39 -5.78
CA GLU A 296 -0.63 -13.05 -5.47
C GLU A 296 0.79 -13.08 -4.87
N LEU A 297 1.14 -14.18 -4.19
CA LEU A 297 2.49 -14.41 -3.66
C LEU A 297 3.54 -14.80 -4.73
N GLY A 298 3.15 -15.02 -6.00
CA GLY A 298 4.07 -15.36 -7.10
C GLY A 298 4.84 -16.66 -6.93
N ARG A 299 4.29 -17.57 -6.13
CA ARG A 299 4.81 -18.91 -5.81
C ARG A 299 3.64 -19.80 -5.39
N GLU A 300 3.83 -21.11 -5.47
CA GLU A 300 2.85 -22.05 -4.94
C GLU A 300 2.83 -22.07 -3.41
N VAL A 301 1.65 -22.33 -2.87
CA VAL A 301 1.34 -22.42 -1.44
C VAL A 301 0.29 -23.52 -1.22
N CYS A 302 0.19 -24.01 0.01
CA CYS A 302 -0.82 -24.99 0.39
C CYS A 302 -2.25 -24.44 0.28
N SER A 303 -3.24 -25.33 0.41
CA SER A 303 -4.61 -24.94 0.72
C SER A 303 -4.68 -24.46 2.18
N MET A 304 -5.55 -23.50 2.49
CA MET A 304 -5.80 -23.07 3.88
C MET A 304 -6.36 -24.21 4.76
N LYS A 305 -7.09 -25.16 4.15
CA LYS A 305 -7.66 -26.34 4.82
C LYS A 305 -7.03 -27.63 4.28
N VAL A 306 -6.88 -28.63 5.16
CA VAL A 306 -6.41 -29.96 4.76
C VAL A 306 -7.40 -30.61 3.77
N PRO A 307 -6.98 -31.59 2.94
CA PRO A 307 -7.90 -32.30 2.07
C PRO A 307 -9.04 -32.98 2.85
N PRO A 308 -10.29 -32.98 2.33
CA PRO A 308 -11.40 -33.65 3.00
C PRO A 308 -11.17 -35.17 3.07
N VAL A 309 -11.53 -35.75 4.21
CA VAL A 309 -11.48 -37.21 4.40
C VAL A 309 -12.65 -37.84 3.64
N PRO A 310 -12.43 -38.76 2.68
CA PRO A 310 -13.52 -39.36 1.91
C PRO A 310 -14.54 -40.07 2.81
N GLY A 311 -15.81 -39.67 2.71
CA GLY A 311 -16.90 -40.22 3.51
C GLY A 311 -17.09 -39.57 4.89
N SER A 312 -16.41 -38.47 5.19
CA SER A 312 -16.72 -37.61 6.34
C SER A 312 -17.60 -36.43 5.93
N ASP A 313 -18.62 -36.12 6.73
CA ASP A 313 -19.42 -34.89 6.63
C ASP A 313 -18.80 -33.72 7.44
N GLU A 314 -17.69 -33.95 8.15
CA GLU A 314 -17.00 -32.91 8.92
C GLU A 314 -16.24 -31.94 8.02
N GLU A 315 -16.37 -30.64 8.30
CA GLU A 315 -15.64 -29.59 7.59
C GLU A 315 -14.13 -29.73 7.82
N PRO A 316 -13.28 -29.74 6.77
CA PRO A 316 -11.85 -29.96 6.94
C PRO A 316 -11.19 -28.86 7.78
N PRO A 317 -10.35 -29.20 8.77
CA PRO A 317 -9.67 -28.21 9.59
C PRO A 317 -8.60 -27.44 8.82
N TYR A 318 -8.23 -26.27 9.35
CA TYR A 318 -7.13 -25.46 8.81
C TYR A 318 -5.78 -26.17 8.95
N ASP A 319 -4.96 -26.11 7.90
CA ASP A 319 -3.58 -26.60 7.90
C ASP A 319 -2.65 -25.53 8.53
N PHE A 320 -2.63 -25.44 9.86
CA PHE A 320 -1.84 -24.43 10.57
C PHE A 320 -0.34 -24.48 10.24
N ASP A 321 0.22 -25.67 10.00
CA ASP A 321 1.65 -25.85 9.71
C ASP A 321 1.96 -25.47 8.26
N GLY A 322 1.09 -25.86 7.31
CA GLY A 322 1.14 -25.39 5.93
C GLY A 322 0.99 -23.88 5.82
N ILE A 323 0.00 -23.27 6.50
CA ILE A 323 -0.21 -21.82 6.52
C ILE A 323 1.02 -21.10 7.10
N GLN A 324 1.58 -21.55 8.22
CA GLN A 324 2.77 -20.91 8.78
C GLN A 324 3.98 -21.04 7.83
N ARG A 325 4.18 -22.20 7.20
CA ARG A 325 5.32 -22.46 6.30
C ARG A 325 5.20 -21.72 4.96
N ASP A 326 4.05 -21.85 4.30
CA ASP A 326 3.88 -21.46 2.90
C ASP A 326 3.26 -20.08 2.76
N HIS A 327 2.31 -19.69 3.61
CA HIS A 327 1.66 -18.38 3.55
C HIS A 327 2.43 -17.31 4.34
N LEU A 328 2.60 -17.53 5.64
CA LEU A 328 2.99 -16.47 6.58
C LEU A 328 4.51 -16.30 6.78
N THR A 329 5.32 -17.21 6.22
CA THR A 329 6.78 -17.07 6.20
C THR A 329 7.23 -16.40 4.89
N PRO A 330 8.02 -15.31 4.96
CA PRO A 330 8.59 -14.67 3.77
C PRO A 330 9.43 -15.64 2.93
N ALA A 331 9.07 -15.79 1.66
CA ALA A 331 9.79 -16.65 0.71
C ALA A 331 9.83 -16.02 -0.69
N GLY A 332 10.80 -16.43 -1.51
CA GLY A 332 11.04 -15.85 -2.82
C GLY A 332 9.94 -16.12 -3.85
N MET A 333 9.68 -15.14 -4.72
CA MET A 333 8.79 -15.30 -5.88
C MET A 333 9.51 -15.96 -7.06
N TYR A 334 8.76 -16.58 -7.99
CA TYR A 334 9.30 -17.31 -9.15
C TYR A 334 8.67 -16.84 -10.45
N ARG A 335 9.44 -16.88 -11.54
CA ARG A 335 8.94 -16.66 -12.91
C ARG A 335 8.12 -17.85 -13.38
N ALA A 336 7.21 -17.64 -14.33
CA ALA A 336 6.54 -18.73 -15.04
C ALA A 336 7.51 -19.36 -16.05
N ALA A 337 7.75 -20.67 -15.94
CA ALA A 337 8.39 -21.52 -16.95
C ALA A 337 7.96 -22.99 -16.76
N GLU A 338 8.17 -23.82 -17.78
CA GLU A 338 7.73 -25.22 -17.81
C GLU A 338 8.41 -26.13 -16.75
N ASP A 339 9.60 -25.74 -16.28
CA ASP A 339 10.41 -26.48 -15.29
C ASP A 339 10.20 -26.02 -13.84
N GLY A 340 9.20 -25.19 -13.59
CA GLY A 340 8.94 -24.52 -12.31
C GLY A 340 9.50 -23.09 -12.23
N GLY A 341 10.40 -22.72 -13.15
CA GLY A 341 10.86 -21.35 -13.35
C GLY A 341 11.89 -20.85 -12.34
N ALA A 342 12.83 -20.06 -12.85
CA ALA A 342 13.84 -19.41 -12.03
C ALA A 342 13.21 -18.46 -11.00
N ARG A 343 13.86 -18.37 -9.83
CA ARG A 343 13.55 -17.37 -8.81
C ARG A 343 13.64 -15.97 -9.41
N MET A 344 12.74 -15.07 -8.99
CA MET A 344 12.76 -13.69 -9.44
C MET A 344 13.86 -12.91 -8.70
N GLU A 345 14.86 -12.50 -9.46
CA GLU A 345 16.07 -11.81 -9.01
C GLU A 345 16.35 -10.62 -9.92
N ASN A 346 17.31 -9.76 -9.55
CA ASN A 346 17.61 -8.52 -10.24
C ASN A 346 16.39 -7.58 -10.42
N VAL A 347 15.59 -7.42 -9.37
CA VAL A 347 14.44 -6.51 -9.35
C VAL A 347 14.83 -5.10 -8.89
N LYS A 348 14.28 -4.06 -9.52
CA LYS A 348 14.47 -2.65 -9.14
C LYS A 348 13.26 -2.00 -8.46
N ALA A 349 12.05 -2.49 -8.74
CA ALA A 349 10.82 -1.95 -8.17
C ALA A 349 9.78 -3.05 -7.99
N ILE A 350 8.93 -2.86 -6.98
CA ILE A 350 7.79 -3.72 -6.65
C ILE A 350 6.54 -2.86 -6.50
N GLY A 351 5.39 -3.44 -6.84
CA GLY A 351 4.07 -2.87 -6.63
C GLY A 351 3.09 -3.98 -6.27
N CYS A 352 1.99 -3.59 -5.64
CA CYS A 352 0.85 -4.47 -5.39
C CYS A 352 -0.41 -3.75 -5.86
N GLY A 353 -1.42 -4.52 -6.26
CA GLY A 353 -2.79 -4.17 -5.98
C GLY A 353 -3.37 -5.08 -4.90
N ASP A 354 -4.67 -5.02 -4.68
CA ASP A 354 -5.34 -5.76 -3.59
C ASP A 354 -5.07 -7.27 -3.67
N PHE A 355 -5.10 -7.84 -4.88
CA PHE A 355 -5.06 -9.28 -5.12
C PHE A 355 -4.03 -9.71 -6.18
N HIS A 356 -3.06 -8.85 -6.48
CA HIS A 356 -2.01 -9.13 -7.48
C HIS A 356 -0.70 -8.39 -7.17
N SER A 357 0.41 -8.96 -7.63
CA SER A 357 1.76 -8.40 -7.49
C SER A 357 2.31 -7.94 -8.84
N LEU A 358 3.06 -6.85 -8.83
CA LEU A 358 3.78 -6.27 -9.97
C LEU A 358 5.27 -6.17 -9.62
N VAL A 359 6.15 -6.60 -10.52
CA VAL A 359 7.60 -6.68 -10.29
C VAL A 359 8.36 -6.18 -11.51
N VAL A 360 9.32 -5.28 -11.34
CA VAL A 360 10.08 -4.68 -12.44
C VAL A 360 11.56 -5.10 -12.38
N THR A 361 12.08 -5.69 -13.45
CA THR A 361 13.48 -6.13 -13.54
C THR A 361 14.45 -4.96 -13.74
N ARG A 362 15.74 -5.18 -13.43
CA ARG A 362 16.81 -4.18 -13.56
C ARG A 362 17.38 -4.09 -14.96
N ALA A 363 17.63 -5.24 -15.60
CA ALA A 363 18.37 -5.31 -16.86
C ALA A 363 17.56 -4.68 -18.01
N ASP A 364 16.35 -5.18 -18.20
CA ASP A 364 15.50 -4.82 -19.35
C ASP A 364 14.37 -3.85 -18.96
N ALA A 365 14.20 -3.58 -17.67
CA ALA A 365 13.13 -2.75 -17.12
C ALA A 365 11.71 -3.25 -17.49
N ASP A 366 11.59 -4.55 -17.74
CA ASP A 366 10.36 -5.28 -18.00
C ASP A 366 9.53 -5.45 -16.73
N VAL A 367 8.20 -5.39 -16.88
CA VAL A 367 7.23 -5.62 -15.81
C VAL A 367 6.64 -7.03 -15.88
N TYR A 368 6.60 -7.70 -14.73
CA TYR A 368 6.05 -9.02 -14.51
C TYR A 368 4.89 -8.95 -13.52
N SER A 369 3.87 -9.78 -13.70
CA SER A 369 2.64 -9.77 -12.92
C SER A 369 2.20 -11.17 -12.50
N CYS A 370 1.57 -11.29 -11.32
CA CYS A 370 0.92 -12.53 -10.86
C CYS A 370 -0.21 -12.27 -9.84
N GLY A 371 -1.11 -13.24 -9.65
CA GLY A 371 -2.29 -13.15 -8.78
C GLY A 371 -3.60 -13.25 -9.54
N LEU A 372 -4.62 -12.58 -9.01
CA LEU A 372 -5.97 -12.50 -9.58
C LEU A 372 -5.95 -11.77 -10.92
N ASN A 373 -6.65 -12.30 -11.93
CA ASN A 373 -6.72 -11.73 -13.28
C ASN A 373 -8.16 -11.68 -13.85
N SER A 374 -9.19 -11.78 -13.01
CA SER A 374 -10.60 -11.89 -13.45
C SER A 374 -11.12 -10.70 -14.28
N TYR A 375 -10.43 -9.57 -14.27
CA TYR A 375 -10.70 -8.40 -15.11
C TYR A 375 -9.49 -8.02 -15.99
N GLY A 376 -8.52 -8.91 -16.22
CA GLY A 376 -7.34 -8.57 -17.02
C GLY A 376 -6.31 -7.68 -16.31
N GLN A 377 -6.41 -7.52 -14.98
CA GLN A 377 -5.53 -6.64 -14.20
C GLN A 377 -4.05 -7.04 -14.18
N LEU A 378 -3.69 -8.20 -14.73
CA LEU A 378 -2.30 -8.59 -14.96
C LEU A 378 -1.73 -8.10 -16.30
N GLY A 379 -2.57 -7.67 -17.26
CA GLY A 379 -2.11 -7.13 -18.55
C GLY A 379 -1.59 -8.18 -19.54
N LEU A 380 -1.97 -9.44 -19.37
CA LEU A 380 -1.39 -10.59 -20.06
C LEU A 380 -2.16 -11.02 -21.33
N GLY A 381 -3.13 -10.23 -21.78
CA GLY A 381 -4.02 -10.54 -22.91
C GLY A 381 -5.18 -11.50 -22.57
N ASP A 382 -5.15 -12.14 -21.39
CA ASP A 382 -6.18 -13.06 -20.89
C ASP A 382 -6.74 -12.65 -19.51
N THR A 383 -7.63 -13.48 -18.96
CA THR A 383 -8.22 -13.34 -17.62
C THR A 383 -7.82 -14.46 -16.65
N ASP A 384 -6.74 -15.21 -16.94
CA ASP A 384 -6.32 -16.37 -16.15
C ASP A 384 -5.42 -15.95 -14.98
N ASN A 385 -5.79 -16.41 -13.77
CA ASN A 385 -4.98 -16.17 -12.56
C ASN A 385 -3.61 -16.83 -12.71
N ARG A 386 -2.53 -16.11 -12.37
CA ARG A 386 -1.15 -16.63 -12.48
C ARG A 386 -0.55 -16.85 -11.10
N LYS A 387 -0.15 -18.09 -10.79
CA LYS A 387 0.57 -18.43 -9.54
C LYS A 387 2.07 -18.10 -9.56
N ARG A 388 2.62 -17.70 -10.71
CA ARG A 388 4.03 -17.35 -10.93
C ARG A 388 4.09 -16.09 -11.80
N LEU A 389 5.17 -15.33 -11.67
CA LEU A 389 5.37 -14.05 -12.36
C LEU A 389 5.49 -14.26 -13.87
N ALA A 390 4.53 -13.74 -14.63
CA ALA A 390 4.51 -13.75 -16.09
C ALA A 390 4.86 -12.37 -16.64
N LEU A 391 5.56 -12.32 -17.78
CA LEU A 391 5.94 -11.08 -18.47
C LEU A 391 4.72 -10.41 -19.10
N VAL A 392 4.54 -9.11 -18.86
CA VAL A 392 3.57 -8.27 -19.59
C VAL A 392 4.18 -7.91 -20.94
N GLN A 393 3.96 -8.77 -21.93
CA GLN A 393 4.68 -8.73 -23.21
C GLN A 393 4.51 -7.39 -23.97
N ASP A 394 3.33 -6.76 -23.84
CA ASP A 394 2.98 -5.51 -24.50
C ASP A 394 3.71 -4.27 -23.92
N LEU A 395 4.34 -4.39 -22.73
CA LEU A 395 5.17 -3.33 -22.11
C LEU A 395 6.67 -3.66 -22.08
N ALA A 396 7.06 -4.78 -22.70
CA ALA A 396 8.46 -5.17 -22.74
C ALA A 396 9.32 -4.10 -23.46
N ALA A 397 10.53 -3.86 -22.95
CA ALA A 397 11.48 -2.86 -23.44
C ALA A 397 11.03 -1.37 -23.43
N LEU A 398 9.82 -1.01 -22.96
CA LEU A 398 9.39 0.41 -22.83
C LEU A 398 10.07 1.16 -21.66
N ASN A 399 10.97 0.48 -20.94
CA ASN A 399 11.65 0.96 -19.74
C ASN A 399 10.70 1.38 -18.62
N THR A 400 10.11 0.39 -17.92
CA THR A 400 9.25 0.66 -16.76
C THR A 400 10.02 1.39 -15.66
N MET A 401 9.45 2.48 -15.15
CA MET A 401 9.96 3.34 -14.09
C MET A 401 9.27 3.07 -12.75
N ALA A 402 7.94 2.91 -12.74
CA ALA A 402 7.15 2.67 -11.54
C ALA A 402 5.89 1.86 -11.84
N VAL A 403 5.37 1.16 -10.82
CA VAL A 403 4.18 0.32 -10.89
C VAL A 403 3.31 0.52 -9.65
N ALA A 404 1.98 0.50 -9.84
CA ALA A 404 1.00 0.50 -8.77
C ALA A 404 -0.23 -0.32 -9.21
N GLY A 405 -0.96 -0.90 -8.26
CA GLY A 405 -2.20 -1.62 -8.54
C GLY A 405 -3.29 -1.23 -7.56
N GLY A 406 -4.54 -1.27 -8.01
CA GLY A 406 -5.71 -1.21 -7.15
C GLY A 406 -6.38 -2.58 -7.03
N GLY A 407 -7.69 -2.59 -6.77
CA GLY A 407 -8.47 -3.81 -6.58
C GLY A 407 -8.47 -4.75 -7.78
N MET A 408 -8.84 -4.18 -8.93
CA MET A 408 -9.04 -4.90 -10.20
C MET A 408 -8.41 -4.16 -11.38
N HIS A 409 -7.37 -3.35 -11.15
CA HIS A 409 -6.65 -2.60 -12.20
C HIS A 409 -5.20 -2.33 -11.80
N SER A 410 -4.37 -2.01 -12.79
CA SER A 410 -2.94 -1.72 -12.67
C SER A 410 -2.56 -0.43 -13.39
N LEU A 411 -1.52 0.24 -12.90
CA LEU A 411 -0.82 1.35 -13.54
C LEU A 411 0.66 1.01 -13.71
N VAL A 412 1.20 1.32 -14.90
CA VAL A 412 2.62 1.18 -15.22
C VAL A 412 3.11 2.47 -15.84
N LEU A 413 4.02 3.16 -15.14
CA LEU A 413 4.74 4.31 -15.68
C LEU A 413 6.03 3.83 -16.35
N THR A 414 6.20 4.17 -17.62
CA THR A 414 7.38 3.85 -18.43
C THR A 414 8.09 5.15 -18.87
N THR A 415 9.21 5.06 -19.58
CA THR A 415 9.83 6.26 -20.17
C THR A 415 9.07 6.82 -21.36
N GLU A 416 8.21 6.02 -22.00
CA GLU A 416 7.45 6.41 -23.19
C GLU A 416 6.05 6.93 -22.87
N GLY A 417 5.42 6.41 -21.80
CA GLY A 417 4.07 6.80 -21.40
C GLY A 417 3.60 6.17 -20.08
N LEU A 418 2.39 6.56 -19.67
CA LEU A 418 1.65 5.94 -18.57
C LEU A 418 0.64 4.95 -19.17
N PHE A 419 0.63 3.71 -18.67
CA PHE A 419 -0.26 2.66 -19.13
C PHE A 419 -1.15 2.15 -17.99
N SER A 420 -2.33 1.66 -18.34
CA SER A 420 -3.26 1.01 -17.40
C SER A 420 -3.94 -0.21 -18.03
N PHE A 421 -4.34 -1.16 -17.21
CA PHE A 421 -5.08 -2.36 -17.63
C PHE A 421 -5.90 -2.92 -16.47
N GLY A 422 -6.92 -3.71 -16.77
CA GLY A 422 -7.90 -4.20 -15.80
C GLY A 422 -9.32 -3.68 -16.03
N ARG A 423 -10.11 -3.64 -14.95
CA ARG A 423 -11.50 -3.16 -14.92
C ARG A 423 -11.60 -1.67 -15.29
N LYS A 424 -12.51 -1.32 -16.22
CA LYS A 424 -12.71 0.06 -16.70
C LYS A 424 -14.05 0.70 -16.34
N ASP A 425 -15.05 -0.07 -15.91
CA ASP A 425 -16.46 0.34 -15.77
C ASP A 425 -16.81 1.45 -14.75
N SER A 426 -15.82 1.88 -13.96
CA SER A 426 -15.92 3.01 -13.02
C SER A 426 -14.85 4.06 -13.32
N GLY A 427 -14.28 4.04 -14.53
CA GLY A 427 -13.30 5.00 -15.00
C GLY A 427 -11.85 4.69 -14.63
N GLN A 428 -11.56 3.56 -13.96
CA GLN A 428 -10.26 3.30 -13.34
C GLN A 428 -9.07 3.35 -14.32
N LEU A 429 -9.26 2.98 -15.59
CA LEU A 429 -8.19 3.03 -16.60
C LEU A 429 -7.85 4.46 -17.08
N GLY A 430 -8.69 5.46 -16.87
CA GLY A 430 -8.34 6.85 -17.24
C GLY A 430 -8.24 7.15 -18.75
N CYS A 431 -8.52 6.17 -19.62
CA CYS A 431 -8.37 6.27 -21.08
C CYS A 431 -9.70 6.37 -21.84
N THR A 432 -10.85 6.19 -21.16
CA THR A 432 -12.17 6.03 -21.81
C THR A 432 -13.05 7.24 -21.53
N ALA A 433 -13.24 8.12 -22.53
CA ALA A 433 -13.92 9.41 -22.33
C ALA A 433 -15.38 9.30 -21.83
N ALA A 434 -16.11 8.25 -22.20
CA ALA A 434 -17.49 8.02 -21.77
C ALA A 434 -17.72 6.54 -21.46
N ILE A 435 -18.39 6.26 -20.34
CA ILE A 435 -18.77 4.92 -19.90
C ILE A 435 -20.29 4.90 -19.75
N ASN A 436 -20.95 4.01 -20.48
CA ASN A 436 -22.40 3.85 -20.51
C ASN A 436 -22.84 2.70 -19.60
N LYS A 437 -24.14 2.39 -19.61
CA LYS A 437 -24.66 1.24 -18.84
C LYS A 437 -24.25 -0.11 -19.43
N ASP A 438 -24.06 -0.15 -20.74
CA ASP A 438 -23.68 -1.38 -21.45
C ASP A 438 -22.19 -1.72 -21.25
N ASP A 439 -21.40 -0.77 -20.71
CA ASP A 439 -19.98 -0.93 -20.33
C ASP A 439 -19.81 -1.45 -18.88
N TRP A 440 -20.89 -1.81 -18.18
CA TRP A 440 -20.80 -2.31 -16.79
C TRP A 440 -20.12 -3.67 -16.71
N GLY A 441 -19.14 -3.80 -15.81
CA GLY A 441 -18.25 -4.96 -15.76
C GLY A 441 -17.22 -5.02 -16.89
N ALA A 442 -17.14 -4.04 -17.79
CA ALA A 442 -16.15 -4.04 -18.85
C ALA A 442 -14.72 -3.84 -18.31
N PHE A 443 -13.76 -4.40 -19.03
CA PHE A 443 -12.34 -4.42 -18.68
C PHE A 443 -11.46 -4.51 -19.94
N GLU A 444 -10.14 -4.43 -19.74
CA GLU A 444 -9.11 -4.52 -20.78
C GLU A 444 -7.99 -5.43 -20.30
N THR A 445 -7.69 -6.50 -21.04
CA THR A 445 -6.65 -7.48 -20.71
C THR A 445 -5.26 -7.10 -21.22
N SER A 446 -5.19 -6.08 -22.08
CA SER A 446 -3.95 -5.51 -22.62
C SER A 446 -3.76 -4.06 -22.14
N PRO A 447 -2.51 -3.60 -22.00
CA PRO A 447 -2.20 -2.22 -21.59
C PRO A 447 -2.76 -1.15 -22.53
N MET A 448 -3.41 -0.14 -21.95
CA MET A 448 -3.92 1.06 -22.62
C MET A 448 -3.18 2.31 -22.16
N GLU A 449 -2.82 3.19 -23.10
CA GLU A 449 -2.15 4.45 -22.79
C GLU A 449 -3.08 5.49 -22.14
N VAL A 450 -2.63 6.07 -21.03
CA VAL A 450 -3.35 7.04 -20.21
C VAL A 450 -2.77 8.44 -20.44
N HIS A 451 -3.58 9.30 -21.03
CA HIS A 451 -3.17 10.66 -21.41
C HIS A 451 -3.54 11.67 -20.31
N LEU A 452 -2.54 12.35 -19.73
CA LEU A 452 -2.80 13.51 -18.86
C LEU A 452 -3.27 14.72 -19.70
N PRO A 453 -4.12 15.61 -19.13
CA PRO A 453 -4.56 16.83 -19.80
C PRO A 453 -3.41 17.71 -20.31
N SER A 454 -3.61 18.34 -21.47
CA SER A 454 -2.62 19.21 -22.09
C SER A 454 -2.13 20.30 -21.13
N GLY A 455 -0.80 20.43 -21.02
CA GLY A 455 -0.16 21.38 -20.10
C GLY A 455 0.16 20.81 -18.71
N ALA A 456 -0.27 19.59 -18.38
CA ALA A 456 0.21 18.83 -17.23
C ALA A 456 1.75 18.71 -17.24
N GLY A 457 2.34 18.47 -16.07
CA GLY A 457 3.71 17.97 -15.98
C GLY A 457 3.83 16.50 -16.41
N SER A 458 5.05 16.01 -16.60
CA SER A 458 5.30 14.58 -16.84
C SER A 458 4.98 13.78 -15.57
N PRO A 459 4.33 12.60 -15.65
CA PRO A 459 4.12 11.73 -14.49
C PRO A 459 5.45 11.38 -13.81
N ARG A 460 5.50 11.50 -12.47
CA ARG A 460 6.69 11.19 -11.67
C ARG A 460 6.43 10.11 -10.62
N LYS A 461 5.23 10.10 -10.03
CA LYS A 461 4.76 9.07 -9.09
C LYS A 461 3.36 8.64 -9.48
N VAL A 462 3.10 7.34 -9.40
CA VAL A 462 1.81 6.68 -9.59
C VAL A 462 1.46 5.91 -8.32
N GLU A 463 0.22 5.98 -7.87
CA GLU A 463 -0.37 5.12 -6.83
C GLU A 463 -1.83 4.84 -7.18
N CYS A 464 -2.44 3.84 -6.54
CA CYS A 464 -3.84 3.48 -6.69
C CYS A 464 -4.46 3.24 -5.32
N GLY A 465 -5.71 3.65 -5.14
CA GLY A 465 -6.60 3.00 -4.18
C GLY A 465 -7.39 1.87 -4.86
N THR A 466 -8.25 1.19 -4.11
CA THR A 466 -8.96 0.00 -4.61
C THR A 466 -9.71 0.24 -5.94
N ASN A 467 -10.32 1.42 -6.13
CA ASN A 467 -11.08 1.76 -7.35
C ASN A 467 -10.72 3.13 -7.98
N HIS A 468 -9.58 3.72 -7.62
CA HIS A 468 -9.18 5.04 -8.12
C HIS A 468 -7.66 5.18 -8.25
N CYS A 469 -7.22 6.09 -9.11
CA CYS A 469 -5.82 6.33 -9.42
C CYS A 469 -5.36 7.71 -8.97
N LEU A 470 -4.08 7.83 -8.61
CA LEU A 470 -3.41 9.07 -8.25
C LEU A 470 -2.09 9.20 -9.02
N VAL A 471 -1.86 10.35 -9.63
CA VAL A 471 -0.58 10.68 -10.29
C VAL A 471 -0.08 12.04 -9.85
N ILE A 472 1.17 12.09 -9.41
CA ILE A 472 1.90 13.33 -9.13
C ILE A 472 2.86 13.58 -10.28
N THR A 473 2.82 14.79 -10.83
CA THR A 473 3.70 15.23 -11.93
C THR A 473 5.01 15.84 -11.42
N ASP A 474 5.98 16.01 -12.33
CA ASP A 474 7.20 16.79 -12.10
C ASP A 474 6.95 18.27 -11.72
N LYS A 475 5.79 18.83 -12.11
CA LYS A 475 5.27 20.14 -11.69
C LYS A 475 4.63 20.14 -10.29
N HIS A 476 4.70 19.04 -9.54
CA HIS A 476 4.07 18.86 -8.23
C HIS A 476 2.53 19.01 -8.25
N GLU A 477 1.90 18.64 -9.37
CA GLU A 477 0.45 18.67 -9.55
C GLU A 477 -0.12 17.27 -9.32
N LEU A 478 -1.25 17.17 -8.61
CA LEU A 478 -1.98 15.91 -8.42
C LEU A 478 -3.12 15.77 -9.42
N TYR A 479 -3.17 14.62 -10.10
CA TYR A 479 -4.26 14.18 -10.97
C TYR A 479 -4.90 12.92 -10.39
N THR A 480 -6.24 12.87 -10.36
CA THR A 480 -7.01 11.73 -9.85
C THR A 480 -8.15 11.37 -10.80
N TRP A 481 -8.46 10.08 -10.90
CA TRP A 481 -9.56 9.54 -11.71
C TRP A 481 -9.99 8.15 -11.20
N GLY A 482 -11.05 7.59 -11.78
CA GLY A 482 -11.71 6.36 -11.33
C GLY A 482 -13.01 6.62 -10.59
N TYR A 483 -13.34 5.72 -9.66
CA TYR A 483 -14.60 5.73 -8.93
C TYR A 483 -14.71 6.96 -8.00
N GLY A 484 -15.79 7.72 -8.16
CA GLY A 484 -15.92 9.03 -7.52
C GLY A 484 -17.06 9.18 -6.52
N GLU A 485 -17.96 8.20 -6.39
CA GLU A 485 -19.15 8.32 -5.53
C GLU A 485 -18.83 8.43 -4.02
N MET A 486 -17.60 8.07 -3.60
CA MET A 486 -17.10 8.23 -2.21
C MET A 486 -16.27 9.51 -1.97
N GLY A 487 -16.15 10.41 -2.95
CA GLY A 487 -15.38 11.65 -2.79
C GLY A 487 -13.85 11.54 -2.75
N ALA A 488 -13.29 10.32 -2.78
CA ALA A 488 -11.84 10.05 -2.69
C ALA A 488 -11.01 10.81 -3.73
N LEU A 489 -11.58 11.07 -4.93
CA LEU A 489 -10.91 11.82 -5.99
C LEU A 489 -10.60 13.29 -5.63
N GLY A 490 -11.18 13.85 -4.55
CA GLY A 490 -10.94 15.23 -4.12
C GLY A 490 -11.56 16.32 -5.01
N HIS A 491 -12.47 15.94 -5.91
CA HIS A 491 -13.05 16.82 -6.95
C HIS A 491 -14.28 17.63 -6.52
N GLY A 492 -14.74 17.48 -5.28
CA GLY A 492 -15.93 18.13 -4.74
C GLY A 492 -17.26 17.60 -5.31
N LYS A 493 -17.28 16.39 -5.87
CA LYS A 493 -18.45 15.78 -6.54
C LYS A 493 -18.46 14.26 -6.38
N ASP A 494 -19.67 13.71 -6.24
CA ASP A 494 -19.93 12.27 -6.13
C ASP A 494 -20.12 11.63 -7.51
N VAL A 495 -19.13 11.79 -8.40
CA VAL A 495 -19.20 11.27 -9.77
C VAL A 495 -17.87 10.67 -10.20
N ASP A 496 -17.95 9.51 -10.84
CA ASP A 496 -16.82 8.86 -11.51
C ASP A 496 -16.12 9.83 -12.48
N CYS A 497 -14.80 9.79 -12.52
CA CYS A 497 -14.01 10.59 -13.45
C CYS A 497 -13.25 9.62 -14.36
N ASN A 498 -13.64 9.52 -15.62
CA ASN A 498 -13.14 8.47 -16.52
C ASN A 498 -11.80 8.82 -17.19
N LEU A 499 -11.28 10.03 -16.96
CA LEU A 499 -10.03 10.58 -17.48
C LEU A 499 -9.27 11.30 -16.35
N PRO A 500 -7.93 11.34 -16.36
CA PRO A 500 -7.12 12.06 -15.38
C PRO A 500 -7.53 13.52 -15.24
N LYS A 501 -7.89 13.93 -14.03
CA LYS A 501 -8.32 15.30 -13.74
C LYS A 501 -7.51 15.90 -12.61
N LYS A 502 -7.00 17.12 -12.82
CA LYS A 502 -6.23 17.87 -11.83
C LYS A 502 -7.09 18.18 -10.59
N VAL A 503 -6.57 17.89 -9.40
CA VAL A 503 -7.14 18.30 -8.12
C VAL A 503 -6.80 19.78 -7.87
N ASP A 504 -7.77 20.56 -7.39
CA ASP A 504 -7.63 22.02 -7.20
C ASP A 504 -6.93 22.36 -5.87
N THR A 505 -5.69 21.89 -5.74
CA THR A 505 -4.87 22.03 -4.53
C THR A 505 -4.48 23.48 -4.22
N ALA A 506 -4.44 24.35 -5.23
CA ALA A 506 -4.13 25.77 -5.08
C ALA A 506 -5.16 26.51 -4.18
N LYS A 507 -6.44 26.13 -4.24
CA LYS A 507 -7.48 26.65 -3.33
C LYS A 507 -7.28 26.29 -1.86
N LEU A 508 -6.43 25.30 -1.58
CA LEU A 508 -6.10 24.81 -0.25
C LEU A 508 -4.80 25.40 0.31
N GLY A 509 -4.18 26.34 -0.44
CA GLY A 509 -2.88 26.92 -0.11
C GLY A 509 -1.69 26.01 -0.39
N ILE A 510 -1.91 24.85 -1.01
CA ILE A 510 -0.85 23.89 -1.36
C ILE A 510 -0.11 24.41 -2.60
N THR A 511 1.19 24.64 -2.46
CA THR A 511 2.09 25.11 -3.53
C THR A 511 2.75 23.96 -4.28
N LYS A 512 3.08 22.87 -3.57
CA LYS A 512 3.58 21.61 -4.13
C LYS A 512 2.86 20.42 -3.50
N VAL A 513 2.40 19.47 -4.31
CA VAL A 513 2.10 18.12 -3.83
C VAL A 513 3.42 17.35 -3.72
N LEU A 514 3.69 16.81 -2.54
CA LEU A 514 4.93 16.09 -2.21
C LEU A 514 4.71 14.57 -2.27
N ASP A 515 3.57 14.11 -1.76
CA ASP A 515 3.18 12.72 -1.69
C ASP A 515 1.65 12.59 -1.73
N ALA A 516 1.15 11.41 -2.11
CA ALA A 516 -0.26 11.05 -2.05
C ALA A 516 -0.40 9.53 -2.08
N ASP A 517 -1.44 9.01 -1.45
CA ASP A 517 -1.79 7.58 -1.49
C ASP A 517 -3.32 7.38 -1.47
N GLY A 518 -3.78 6.25 -1.98
CA GLY A 518 -5.20 5.90 -2.11
C GLY A 518 -5.56 4.65 -1.33
N GLY A 519 -6.61 4.73 -0.52
CA GLY A 519 -7.13 3.58 0.23
C GLY A 519 -8.36 2.96 -0.44
N GLY A 520 -9.15 2.23 0.36
CA GLY A 520 -10.40 1.62 -0.13
C GLY A 520 -11.43 2.65 -0.61
N GLN A 521 -11.65 3.71 0.18
CA GLN A 521 -12.70 4.73 -0.06
C GLN A 521 -12.22 6.17 0.20
N HIS A 522 -10.92 6.37 0.41
CA HIS A 522 -10.30 7.65 0.75
C HIS A 522 -8.93 7.82 0.11
N SER A 523 -8.40 9.04 0.21
CA SER A 523 -7.03 9.37 -0.20
C SER A 523 -6.40 10.33 0.80
N ALA A 524 -5.09 10.16 1.00
CA ALA A 524 -4.24 11.11 1.72
C ALA A 524 -3.38 11.89 0.73
N ILE A 525 -3.18 13.18 1.00
CA ILE A 525 -2.35 14.08 0.19
C ILE A 525 -1.41 14.82 1.14
N LEU A 526 -0.11 14.82 0.84
CA LEU A 526 0.91 15.60 1.52
C LEU A 526 1.22 16.85 0.70
N GLY A 527 0.88 18.02 1.23
CA GLY A 527 1.06 19.31 0.56
C GLY A 527 2.01 20.23 1.30
N GLU A 528 2.97 20.81 0.58
CA GLU A 528 3.73 21.98 1.02
C GLU A 528 2.86 23.23 0.89
N THR A 529 2.90 24.13 1.87
CA THR A 529 2.12 25.39 1.84
C THR A 529 3.06 26.59 1.79
N ALA A 530 2.56 27.76 1.43
CA ALA A 530 3.38 28.98 1.36
C ALA A 530 3.90 29.48 2.74
N GLU A 531 3.52 28.82 3.84
CA GLU A 531 3.84 29.20 5.22
C GLU A 531 4.73 28.16 5.95
N SER A 532 5.13 27.06 5.30
CA SER A 532 5.90 25.94 5.89
C SER A 532 7.41 26.09 5.78
#